data_AF-A0A927QYE3-F1
#
_entry.id   AF-A0A927QYE3-F1
#
_cell.length_a   1.000
_cell.length_b   1.000
_cell.length_c   1.000
_cell.angle_alpha   90.00
_cell.angle_beta   90.00
_cell.angle_gamma   90.00
#
_symmetry.space_group_name_H-M   'P 1'
#
loop_
_entity.id
_entity.type
_entity.pdbx_description
1 polymer ?
#
loop_
_entity_poly.entity_id
_entity_poly.type
_entity_poly.pdbx_seq_one_letter_code
_entity_poly.pdbx_strand_id
1 'polypeptide(L)'
;MNERLYAKCNRSAELFRLFERLTADYAPGEYRFAERYPAEHKEYRTIYTEFLASEDPALVRVGFRMKRFLLELDETDRTFKRNRQESRQARKQLDLLRRATRQLDEAIRTFILALPEEVA
;
A
#
# COMPACT_ATOMS: atom_id res chain seq x y z
N MET A 1 -23.08 -9.32 2.36
CA MET A 1 -21.68 -9.40 2.84
C MET A 1 -20.68 -8.68 1.90
N ASN A 2 -21.09 -8.25 0.70
CA ASN A 2 -20.19 -7.75 -0.34
C ASN A 2 -19.94 -6.22 -0.33
N GLU A 3 -20.97 -5.38 -0.13
CA GLU A 3 -20.83 -3.91 -0.20
C GLU A 3 -19.77 -3.31 0.75
N ARG A 4 -19.69 -3.82 1.99
CA ARG A 4 -18.73 -3.31 2.99
C ARG A 4 -17.28 -3.62 2.60
N LEU A 5 -17.03 -4.74 1.94
CA LEU A 5 -15.69 -5.11 1.49
C LEU A 5 -15.30 -4.34 0.23
N TYR A 6 -16.26 -4.07 -0.67
CA TYR A 6 -16.04 -3.19 -1.82
C TYR A 6 -15.76 -1.75 -1.43
N ALA A 7 -16.52 -1.19 -0.48
CA ALA A 7 -16.24 0.13 0.05
C ALA A 7 -14.81 0.22 0.62
N LYS A 8 -14.31 -0.86 1.24
CA LYS A 8 -12.93 -0.92 1.74
C LYS A 8 -11.88 -1.07 0.63
N CYS A 9 -12.19 -1.72 -0.48
CA CYS A 9 -11.31 -1.75 -1.66
C CYS A 9 -11.23 -0.38 -2.35
N ASN A 10 -12.36 0.32 -2.47
CA ASN A 10 -12.35 1.70 -2.96
C ASN A 10 -11.56 2.61 -2.00
N ARG A 11 -11.76 2.45 -0.69
CA ARG A 11 -11.01 3.19 0.32
C ARG A 11 -9.51 2.86 0.30
N SER A 12 -9.12 1.60 0.05
CA SER A 12 -7.70 1.24 -0.07
C SER A 12 -7.06 1.86 -1.31
N ALA A 13 -7.80 2.00 -2.42
CA ALA A 13 -7.34 2.72 -3.60
C ALA A 13 -7.15 4.22 -3.33
N GLU A 14 -8.07 4.86 -2.58
CA GLU A 14 -7.91 6.26 -2.16
C GLU A 14 -6.67 6.47 -1.28
N LEU A 15 -6.48 5.59 -0.30
CA LEU A 15 -5.30 5.61 0.56
C LEU A 15 -4.04 5.39 -0.29
N PHE A 16 -4.07 4.46 -1.25
CA PHE A 16 -2.96 4.24 -2.18
C PHE A 16 -2.58 5.51 -2.96
N ARG A 17 -3.55 6.28 -3.45
CA ARG A 17 -3.29 7.58 -4.12
C ARG A 17 -2.72 8.64 -3.17
N LEU A 18 -3.03 8.58 -1.87
CA LEU A 18 -2.39 9.45 -0.87
C LEU A 18 -0.90 9.13 -0.77
N PHE A 19 -0.53 7.83 -0.82
CA PHE A 19 0.88 7.43 -0.86
C PHE A 19 1.58 7.84 -2.14
N GLU A 20 0.94 7.68 -3.31
CA GLU A 20 1.54 8.09 -4.59
C GLU A 20 1.92 9.58 -4.56
N ARG A 21 1.01 10.42 -4.08
CA ARG A 21 1.27 11.85 -3.85
C ARG A 21 2.44 12.06 -2.90
N LEU A 22 2.45 11.38 -1.77
CA LEU A 22 3.54 11.50 -0.80
C LEU A 22 4.91 11.09 -1.38
N THR A 23 4.97 10.07 -2.25
CA THR A 23 6.23 9.67 -2.92
C THR A 23 6.61 10.59 -4.08
N ALA A 24 5.69 11.42 -4.57
CA ALA A 24 5.96 12.44 -5.57
C ALA A 24 6.45 13.75 -4.92
N ASP A 25 5.87 14.11 -3.78
CA ASP A 25 6.12 15.39 -3.11
C ASP A 25 7.38 15.38 -2.23
N TYR A 26 7.85 14.19 -1.80
CA TYR A 26 8.95 14.06 -0.86
C TYR A 26 10.04 13.13 -1.36
N ALA A 27 11.27 13.33 -0.86
CA ALA A 27 12.38 12.43 -1.12
C ALA A 27 12.27 11.15 -0.26
N PRO A 28 12.80 10.01 -0.73
CA PRO A 28 12.95 8.82 0.12
C PRO A 28 13.75 9.12 1.39
N GLY A 29 13.25 8.71 2.57
CA GLY A 29 13.78 9.12 3.87
C GLY A 29 12.94 10.19 4.59
N GLU A 30 12.05 10.85 3.84
CA GLU A 30 11.18 11.93 4.32
C GLU A 30 9.69 11.62 4.19
N TYR A 31 9.35 10.40 3.77
CA TYR A 31 7.96 9.97 3.58
C TYR A 31 7.18 10.04 4.88
N ARG A 32 7.73 9.46 5.95
CA ARG A 32 7.24 9.51 7.33
C ARG A 32 5.73 9.34 7.43
N PHE A 33 5.18 8.37 6.71
CA PHE A 33 3.73 8.25 6.53
C PHE A 33 2.98 8.11 7.85
N ALA A 34 3.49 7.29 8.77
CA ALA A 34 2.90 7.11 10.10
C ALA A 34 2.90 8.41 10.95
N GLU A 35 3.82 9.34 10.69
CA GLU A 35 3.90 10.64 11.40
C GLU A 35 3.01 11.70 10.72
N ARG A 36 3.04 11.78 9.38
CA ARG A 36 2.31 12.80 8.61
C ARG A 36 0.82 12.50 8.50
N TYR A 37 0.46 11.22 8.37
CA TYR A 37 -0.90 10.74 8.13
C TYR A 37 -1.23 9.60 9.12
N PRO A 38 -1.23 9.86 10.44
CA PRO A 38 -1.36 8.82 11.46
C PRO A 38 -2.72 8.10 11.41
N ALA A 39 -3.79 8.83 11.07
CA ALA A 39 -5.13 8.28 10.96
C ALA A 39 -5.23 7.32 9.76
N GLU A 40 -4.73 7.74 8.60
CA GLU A 40 -4.71 6.99 7.36
C GLU A 40 -3.78 5.79 7.45
N HIS A 41 -2.64 5.93 8.13
CA HIS A 41 -1.76 4.82 8.45
C HIS A 41 -2.46 3.76 9.31
N LYS A 42 -3.17 4.18 10.36
CA LYS A 42 -3.96 3.26 11.19
C LYS A 42 -5.06 2.59 10.37
N GLU A 43 -5.80 3.37 9.58
CA GLU A 43 -6.88 2.87 8.72
C GLU A 43 -6.37 1.85 7.70
N TYR A 44 -5.28 2.16 7.01
CA TYR A 44 -4.65 1.26 6.04
C TYR A 44 -4.23 -0.06 6.68
N ARG A 45 -3.70 -0.01 7.93
CA ARG A 45 -3.39 -1.21 8.71
C ARG A 45 -4.61 -2.04 9.07
N THR A 46 -5.69 -1.38 9.47
CA THR A 46 -6.97 -2.04 9.74
C THR A 46 -7.49 -2.73 8.49
N ILE A 47 -7.55 -2.04 7.35
CA ILE A 47 -8.07 -2.59 6.09
C ILE A 47 -7.28 -3.83 5.66
N TYR A 48 -5.95 -3.78 5.58
CA TYR A 48 -5.21 -4.95 5.14
C TYR A 48 -5.36 -6.12 6.12
N THR A 49 -5.53 -5.85 7.42
CA THR A 49 -5.70 -6.91 8.44
C THR A 49 -7.04 -7.62 8.26
N GLU A 50 -8.10 -6.86 7.98
CA GLU A 50 -9.42 -7.41 7.67
C GLU A 50 -9.41 -8.19 6.34
N PHE A 51 -8.69 -7.70 5.32
CA PHE A 51 -8.53 -8.43 4.06
C PHE A 51 -7.79 -9.76 4.24
N LEU A 52 -6.73 -9.78 5.05
CA LEU A 52 -6.00 -11.00 5.39
C LEU A 52 -6.83 -12.01 6.19
N ALA A 53 -7.83 -11.54 6.93
CA ALA A 53 -8.76 -12.37 7.69
C ALA A 53 -10.01 -12.78 6.88
N SER A 54 -10.12 -12.34 5.62
CA SER A 54 -11.25 -12.69 4.75
C SER A 54 -11.16 -14.15 4.30
N GLU A 55 -12.31 -14.77 4.08
CA GLU A 55 -12.41 -16.08 3.44
C GLU A 55 -12.20 -15.99 1.91
N ASP A 56 -12.31 -14.80 1.32
CA ASP A 56 -12.07 -14.57 -0.11
C ASP A 56 -10.56 -14.53 -0.41
N PRO A 57 -10.03 -15.49 -1.19
CA PRO A 57 -8.61 -15.52 -1.55
C PRO A 57 -8.14 -14.29 -2.33
N ALA A 58 -9.04 -13.62 -3.07
CA ALA A 58 -8.72 -12.40 -3.81
C ALA A 58 -8.48 -11.23 -2.84
N LEU A 59 -9.34 -11.06 -1.84
CA LEU A 59 -9.13 -10.06 -0.78
C LEU A 59 -7.88 -10.35 0.03
N VAL A 60 -7.64 -11.61 0.41
CA VAL A 60 -6.42 -12.01 1.12
C VAL A 60 -5.18 -11.62 0.32
N ARG A 61 -5.20 -11.83 -1.01
CA ARG A 61 -4.10 -11.42 -1.90
C ARG A 61 -3.88 -9.91 -1.88
N VAL A 62 -4.95 -9.11 -1.96
CA VAL A 62 -4.86 -7.64 -1.85
C VAL A 62 -4.28 -7.24 -0.49
N GLY A 63 -4.76 -7.84 0.60
CA GLY A 63 -4.26 -7.61 1.97
C GLY A 63 -2.76 -7.89 2.11
N PHE A 64 -2.26 -8.98 1.52
CA PHE A 64 -0.82 -9.27 1.50
C PHE A 64 -0.02 -8.21 0.75
N ARG A 65 -0.50 -7.74 -0.41
CA ARG A 65 0.16 -6.67 -1.18
C ARG A 65 0.15 -5.35 -0.42
N MET A 66 -0.96 -5.02 0.21
CA MET A 66 -1.07 -3.81 1.03
C MET A 66 -0.08 -3.83 2.19
N LYS A 67 -0.04 -4.92 2.96
CA LYS A 67 0.90 -5.11 4.07
C LYS A 67 2.35 -4.99 3.59
N ARG A 68 2.69 -5.65 2.48
CA ARG A 68 4.05 -5.61 1.92
C ARG A 68 4.43 -4.19 1.52
N PHE A 69 3.55 -3.49 0.81
CA PHE A 69 3.79 -2.10 0.41
C PHE A 69 4.11 -1.21 1.62
N LEU A 70 3.32 -1.29 2.69
CA LEU A 70 3.55 -0.48 3.88
C LEU A 70 4.91 -0.78 4.54
N LEU A 71 5.29 -2.06 4.62
CA LEU A 71 6.60 -2.46 5.15
C LEU A 71 7.76 -1.91 4.31
N GLU A 72 7.66 -2.00 2.98
CA GLU A 72 8.70 -1.49 2.09
C GLU A 72 8.79 0.04 2.14
N LEU A 73 7.68 0.74 2.36
CA LEU A 73 7.65 2.20 2.53
C LEU A 73 8.41 2.60 3.80
N ASP A 74 8.07 2.00 4.94
CA ASP A 74 8.73 2.26 6.22
C ASP A 74 10.22 1.91 6.17
N GLU A 75 10.58 0.80 5.53
CA GLU A 75 11.96 0.36 5.41
C GLU A 75 12.77 1.22 4.43
N THR A 76 12.13 1.77 3.39
CA THR A 76 12.74 2.79 2.52
C THR A 76 13.15 3.99 3.33
N ASP A 77 12.24 4.51 4.15
CA ASP A 77 12.53 5.66 4.99
C ASP A 77 13.67 5.41 5.98
N ARG A 78 13.66 4.24 6.63
CA ARG A 78 14.74 3.84 7.55
C ARG A 78 16.07 3.69 6.84
N THR A 79 16.08 3.07 5.67
CA THR A 79 17.31 2.81 4.89
C THR A 79 17.94 4.13 4.44
N PHE A 80 17.14 5.06 3.93
CA PHE A 80 17.63 6.37 3.47
C PHE A 80 18.02 7.31 4.61
N LYS A 81 17.46 7.16 5.81
CA LYS A 81 17.94 7.87 7.01
C LYS A 81 19.33 7.37 7.48
N ARG A 82 19.64 6.09 7.25
CA ARG A 82 20.89 5.45 7.73
C ARG A 82 22.02 5.45 6.71
N ASN A 83 21.70 5.50 5.42
CA ASN A 83 22.66 5.35 4.34
C ASN A 83 22.66 6.56 3.42
N ARG A 84 23.78 6.79 2.74
CA ARG A 84 23.80 7.71 1.59
C ARG A 84 22.83 7.21 0.51
N GLN A 85 22.12 8.14 -0.12
CA GLN A 85 21.14 7.84 -1.17
C GLN A 85 21.74 7.02 -2.33
N GLU A 86 23.02 7.22 -2.61
CA GLU A 86 23.75 6.52 -3.68
C GLU A 86 24.14 5.08 -3.32
N SER A 87 23.98 4.67 -2.05
CA SER A 87 24.36 3.34 -1.62
C SER A 87 23.58 2.25 -2.36
N ARG A 88 24.25 1.12 -2.62
CA ARG A 88 23.62 -0.06 -3.24
C ARG A 88 22.38 -0.51 -2.45
N GLN A 89 22.41 -0.37 -1.13
CA GLN A 89 21.30 -0.72 -0.26
C GLN A 89 20.10 0.22 -0.44
N ALA A 90 20.32 1.53 -0.47
CA ALA A 90 19.25 2.52 -0.71
C ALA A 90 18.60 2.32 -2.10
N ARG A 91 19.41 2.10 -3.15
CA ARG A 91 18.90 1.81 -4.49
C ARG A 91 18.05 0.54 -4.53
N LYS A 92 18.55 -0.55 -3.93
CA LYS A 92 17.81 -1.83 -3.84
C LYS A 92 16.48 -1.65 -3.11
N GLN A 93 16.47 -0.87 -2.02
CA GLN A 93 15.25 -0.64 -1.26
C GLN A 93 14.22 0.18 -2.05
N LEU A 94 14.66 1.20 -2.79
CA LEU A 94 13.77 1.95 -3.68
C LEU A 94 13.16 1.06 -4.77
N ASP A 95 13.91 0.12 -5.33
CA ASP A 95 13.40 -0.85 -6.29
C ASP A 95 12.37 -1.81 -5.68
N LEU A 96 12.58 -2.23 -4.43
CA LEU A 96 11.61 -3.06 -3.69
C LEU A 96 10.29 -2.30 -3.47
N LEU A 97 10.36 -1.05 -3.02
CA LEU A 97 9.18 -0.20 -2.89
C LEU A 97 8.43 -0.05 -4.22
N ARG A 98 9.13 0.29 -5.32
CA ARG A 98 8.54 0.41 -6.66
C ARG A 98 7.88 -0.88 -7.15
N ARG A 99 8.45 -2.05 -6.82
CA ARG A 99 7.83 -3.34 -7.14
C ARG A 99 6.58 -3.58 -6.29
N ALA A 100 6.62 -3.26 -5.00
CA ALA A 100 5.47 -3.39 -4.13
C ALA A 100 4.31 -2.48 -4.56
N THR A 101 4.60 -1.23 -4.94
CA THR A 101 3.63 -0.27 -5.51
C THR A 101 2.91 -0.85 -6.72
N ARG A 102 3.66 -1.33 -7.73
CA ARG A 102 3.07 -1.92 -8.95
C ARG A 102 2.21 -3.15 -8.66
N GLN A 103 2.70 -4.04 -7.80
CA GLN A 103 1.97 -5.26 -7.42
C GLN A 103 0.68 -4.95 -6.66
N LEU A 104 0.66 -3.89 -5.86
CA LEU A 104 -0.53 -3.45 -5.16
C LEU A 104 -1.55 -2.82 -6.11
N ASP A 105 -1.11 -1.92 -7.00
CA ASP A 105 -1.97 -1.32 -8.03
C ASP A 105 -2.62 -2.40 -8.91
N GLU A 106 -1.83 -3.36 -9.39
CA GLU A 106 -2.34 -4.47 -10.19
C GLU A 106 -3.34 -5.33 -9.42
N ALA A 107 -3.09 -5.63 -8.14
CA ALA A 107 -4.00 -6.42 -7.32
C ALA A 107 -5.33 -5.70 -7.05
N ILE A 108 -5.28 -4.40 -6.75
CA ILE A 108 -6.48 -3.58 -6.55
C ILE A 108 -7.29 -3.51 -7.86
N ARG A 109 -6.65 -3.22 -9.00
CA ARG A 109 -7.33 -3.16 -10.30
C ARG A 109 -7.96 -4.49 -10.69
N THR A 110 -7.23 -5.59 -10.52
CA THR A 110 -7.73 -6.93 -10.83
C THR A 110 -8.94 -7.27 -9.98
N PHE A 111 -8.90 -6.94 -8.69
CA PHE A 111 -10.02 -7.17 -7.79
C PHE A 111 -11.25 -6.36 -8.20
N ILE A 112 -11.09 -5.05 -8.49
CA ILE A 112 -12.18 -4.17 -8.91
C ILE A 112 -12.80 -4.61 -10.25
N LEU A 113 -11.98 -5.02 -11.22
CA LEU A 113 -12.46 -5.49 -12.54
C LEU A 113 -13.13 -6.86 -12.50
N ALA A 114 -12.83 -7.67 -11.49
CA ALA A 114 -13.46 -8.97 -11.29
C ALA A 114 -14.84 -8.88 -10.61
N LEU A 115 -15.30 -7.67 -10.28
CA LEU A 115 -16.59 -7.47 -9.62
C LEU A 115 -17.74 -7.53 -10.63
N PRO A 116 -18.83 -8.26 -10.33
CA PRO A 116 -20.02 -8.24 -11.17
C PRO A 116 -20.62 -6.83 -11.20
N GLU A 117 -21.14 -6.42 -12.37
CA GLU A 117 -21.74 -5.09 -12.63
C GLU A 117 -22.88 -4.72 -11.65
N GLU A 118 -23.50 -5.69 -10.97
CA GLU A 118 -24.55 -5.46 -9.98
C GLU A 118 -24.09 -4.73 -8.70
N VAL A 119 -22.77 -4.52 -8.53
CA VAL A 119 -22.19 -3.84 -7.36
C VAL A 119 -21.26 -2.68 -7.73
N ALA A 120 -21.19 -2.30 -9.01
CA ALA A 120 -20.41 -1.18 -9.53
C ALA A 120 -21.24 0.12 -9.58
#